data_AF-A0AAE4WAE4-F1
#
_entry.id   AF-A0AAE4WAE4-F1
#
_cell.length_a   1.000
_cell.length_b   1.000
_cell.length_c   1.000
_cell.angle_alpha   90.00
_cell.angle_beta   90.00
_cell.angle_gamma   90.00
#
_symmetry.space_group_name_H-M   'P 1'
#
loop_
_entity.id
_entity.type
_entity.pdbx_description
1 polymer ?
#
loop_
_entity_poly.entity_id
_entity_poly.type
_entity_poly.pdbx_seq_one_letter_code
_entity_poly.pdbx_strand_id
1 'polypeptide(L)'
;MQDKHPRLFATDKELYDLLFSAKQRITDGVLHRATRERGVFFGSATERGDLADYISMTIHDLQDVVDLVKDAEPGTRGERTSSLTVKMKLDASEIREVIQEYADTDGTTDKVAVPHKTSEAVIATVAYSEFDLSRTTLAQRQDKVATLDFRVEDDGVTIRFPANDKGQELVDILIEKLESKKKGEVIQERVSVEDLSPENRTRFFVNLVTKMTGFKLDTVTKLKVSSASMEVDDLDSDEDDDTPEKEAAKSTMINLVKNVAISGNDLLVSKQYKQMEEDGFFITAIKWQATQTVHPFDKAEFEALFENAHEGTGFQYRARHSRRSERTGTYPHNFKLPDDGVRKVLFSLLEQTARATLVEVRKSRTFAKGKN
;
A
#
# COMPACT_ATOMS: atom_id res chain seq x y z
N MET A 1 -12.51 -3.97 31.92
CA MET A 1 -11.82 -2.76 31.45
C MET A 1 -10.34 -2.94 31.77
N GLN A 2 -9.55 -3.46 30.82
CA GLN A 2 -8.10 -3.43 30.93
C GLN A 2 -7.64 -2.08 30.34
N ASP A 3 -6.83 -1.34 31.10
CA ASP A 3 -6.30 -0.03 30.73
C ASP A 3 -5.66 -0.09 29.34
N LYS A 4 -6.29 0.60 28.38
CA LYS A 4 -5.88 0.65 26.97
C LYS A 4 -4.58 1.43 26.74
N HIS A 5 -4.12 2.13 27.77
CA HIS A 5 -2.86 2.86 27.75
C HIS A 5 -2.02 2.31 28.91
N PRO A 6 -0.92 1.56 28.65
CA PRO A 6 0.09 1.42 29.69
C PRO A 6 0.41 2.83 30.16
N ARG A 7 0.32 3.08 31.47
CA ARG A 7 0.47 4.40 32.11
C ARG A 7 1.37 5.29 31.26
N LEU A 8 0.77 6.20 30.49
CA LEU A 8 1.50 7.17 29.67
C LEU A 8 2.16 8.14 30.65
N PHE A 9 3.34 7.77 31.12
CA PHE A 9 4.22 8.67 31.84
C PHE A 9 5.10 9.33 30.79
N ALA A 10 4.58 10.36 30.15
CA ALA A 10 5.33 11.15 29.19
C ALA A 10 6.22 12.14 29.94
N THR A 11 7.53 11.99 29.77
CA THR A 11 8.51 12.96 30.25
C THR A 11 8.56 14.18 29.32
N ASP A 12 9.02 15.33 29.84
CA ASP A 12 9.22 16.55 29.05
C ASP A 12 10.07 16.27 27.80
N LYS A 13 11.11 15.45 27.93
CA LYS A 13 11.94 15.02 26.80
C LYS A 13 11.13 14.25 25.75
N GLU A 14 10.29 13.32 26.16
CA GLU A 14 9.49 12.52 25.22
C GLU A 14 8.44 13.36 24.49
N LEU A 15 7.83 14.32 25.18
CA LEU A 15 6.93 15.31 24.60
C LEU A 15 7.67 16.24 23.63
N TYR A 16 8.84 16.73 24.02
CA TYR A 16 9.70 17.53 23.15
C TYR A 16 10.06 16.75 21.88
N ASP A 17 10.55 15.51 22.02
CA ASP A 17 10.97 14.67 20.90
C ASP A 17 9.77 14.41 19.95
N LEU A 18 8.58 14.12 20.48
CA LEU A 18 7.35 13.95 19.70
C LEU A 18 6.98 15.22 18.93
N LEU A 19 6.89 16.35 19.63
CA LEU A 19 6.52 17.65 19.06
C LEU A 19 7.56 18.09 18.03
N PHE A 20 8.85 17.88 18.26
CA PHE A 20 9.91 18.32 17.36
C PHE A 20 9.98 17.46 16.09
N SER A 21 9.88 16.13 16.23
CA SER A 21 10.05 15.18 15.12
C SER A 21 8.83 15.11 14.17
N ALA A 22 7.61 15.28 14.66
CA ALA A 22 6.37 15.11 13.89
C ALA A 22 6.02 16.32 12.99
N LYS A 23 6.99 16.92 12.30
CA LYS A 23 6.86 18.20 11.55
C LYS A 23 5.72 18.25 10.54
N GLN A 24 5.48 17.14 9.84
CA GLN A 24 4.43 17.08 8.81
C GLN A 24 3.01 17.05 9.39
N ARG A 25 2.83 16.63 10.64
CA ARG A 25 1.52 16.41 11.25
C ARG A 25 1.23 17.45 12.33
N ILE A 26 2.17 17.60 13.26
CA ILE A 26 2.19 18.70 14.22
C ILE A 26 2.84 19.90 13.54
N THR A 27 2.10 20.57 12.65
CA THR A 27 2.63 21.77 11.96
C THR A 27 2.91 22.91 12.94
N ASP A 28 3.69 23.91 12.54
CA ASP A 28 3.96 25.07 13.40
C ASP A 28 2.67 25.81 13.79
N GLY A 29 1.67 25.81 12.92
CA GLY A 29 0.33 26.31 13.24
C GLY A 29 -0.35 25.57 14.39
N VAL A 30 -0.13 24.26 14.52
CA VAL A 30 -0.62 23.44 15.64
C VAL A 30 0.10 23.82 16.93
N LEU A 31 1.44 23.96 16.90
CA LEU A 31 2.22 24.39 18.07
C LEU A 31 1.82 25.79 18.55
N HIS A 32 1.64 26.73 17.62
CA HIS A 32 1.13 28.06 17.94
C HIS A 32 -0.30 28.05 18.46
N ARG A 33 -1.14 27.09 18.05
CA ARG A 33 -2.49 26.95 18.60
C ARG A 33 -2.43 26.40 20.04
N ALA A 34 -1.61 25.38 20.28
CA ALA A 34 -1.44 24.76 21.59
C ALA A 34 -0.87 25.74 22.66
N THR A 35 -0.03 26.68 22.26
CA THR A 35 0.44 27.76 23.17
C THR A 35 -0.66 28.79 23.44
N ARG A 36 -1.42 29.16 22.41
CA ARG A 36 -2.55 30.11 22.53
C ARG A 36 -3.70 29.59 23.39
N GLU A 37 -4.03 28.31 23.29
CA GLU A 37 -5.03 27.65 24.15
C GLU A 37 -4.66 27.73 25.64
N ARG A 38 -3.36 27.84 25.93
CA ARG A 38 -2.81 28.05 27.29
C ARG A 38 -2.60 29.53 27.65
N GLY A 39 -3.06 30.45 26.80
CA GLY A 39 -2.95 31.90 27.03
C GLY A 39 -1.57 32.50 26.76
N VAL A 40 -0.68 31.77 26.10
CA VAL A 40 0.68 32.22 25.77
C VAL A 40 0.83 32.46 24.27
N PHE A 41 1.40 33.61 23.91
CA PHE A 41 1.55 34.04 22.53
C PHE A 41 3.03 34.17 22.17
N PHE A 42 3.44 33.39 21.17
CA PHE A 42 4.75 33.49 20.55
C PHE A 42 4.65 34.26 19.23
N GLY A 43 5.74 34.92 18.83
CA GLY A 43 5.83 35.57 17.53
C GLY A 43 5.80 34.55 16.39
N SER A 44 5.31 34.93 15.21
CA SER A 44 5.21 34.02 14.06
C SER A 44 6.57 33.52 13.53
N ALA A 45 7.67 34.13 13.96
CA ALA A 45 9.03 33.76 13.60
C ALA A 45 9.72 32.92 14.69
N THR A 46 9.03 32.58 15.79
CA THR A 46 9.59 31.72 16.84
C THR A 46 9.92 30.35 16.26
N GLU A 47 11.10 29.84 16.59
CA GLU A 47 11.54 28.55 16.09
C GLU A 47 10.71 27.41 16.69
N ARG A 48 10.55 26.34 15.91
CA ARG A 48 9.83 25.14 16.35
C ARG A 48 10.39 24.56 17.64
N GLY A 49 11.72 24.57 17.78
CA GLY A 49 12.41 24.07 18.98
C GLY A 49 11.90 24.79 20.23
N ASP A 50 11.88 26.12 20.21
CA ASP A 50 11.41 26.94 21.34
C ASP A 50 9.94 26.68 21.68
N LEU A 51 9.09 26.52 20.66
CA LEU A 51 7.68 26.18 20.85
C LEU A 51 7.51 24.78 21.48
N ALA A 52 8.25 23.80 20.98
CA ALA A 52 8.22 22.43 21.48
C ALA A 52 8.75 22.34 22.91
N ASP A 53 9.84 23.06 23.21
CA ASP A 53 10.44 23.16 24.54
C ASP A 53 9.44 23.74 25.54
N TYR A 54 8.88 24.91 25.24
CA TYR A 54 7.86 25.54 26.07
C TYR A 54 6.66 24.62 26.32
N ILE A 55 6.10 24.01 25.27
CA ILE A 55 4.93 23.13 25.41
C ILE A 55 5.30 21.92 26.27
N SER A 56 6.45 21.30 26.04
CA SER A 56 6.88 20.08 26.75
C SER A 56 7.02 20.27 28.27
N MET A 57 7.43 21.47 28.70
CA MET A 57 7.60 21.82 30.13
C MET A 57 6.31 22.25 30.82
N THR A 58 5.19 22.36 30.09
CA THR A 58 3.88 22.67 30.71
C THR A 58 3.25 21.43 31.35
N ILE A 59 2.27 21.64 32.22
CA ILE A 59 1.49 20.55 32.80
C ILE A 59 0.57 19.98 31.71
N HIS A 60 0.69 18.69 31.43
CA HIS A 60 -0.20 17.94 30.55
C HIS A 60 -1.01 16.95 31.36
N ASP A 61 -2.31 16.88 31.09
CA ASP A 61 -3.12 15.77 31.57
C ASP A 61 -3.00 14.56 30.61
N LEU A 62 -3.65 13.45 30.98
CA LEU A 62 -3.64 12.25 30.14
C LEU A 62 -4.24 12.49 28.75
N GLN A 63 -5.28 13.31 28.66
CA GLN A 63 -5.98 13.57 27.41
C GLN A 63 -5.11 14.41 26.47
N ASP A 64 -4.40 15.42 27.01
CA ASP A 64 -3.41 16.21 26.29
C ASP A 64 -2.36 15.31 25.63
N VAL A 65 -1.77 14.39 26.40
CA VAL A 65 -0.76 13.46 25.87
C VAL A 65 -1.35 12.53 24.82
N VAL A 66 -2.54 11.98 25.06
CA VAL A 66 -3.23 11.10 24.11
C VAL A 66 -3.52 11.82 22.79
N ASP A 67 -3.96 13.08 22.84
CA ASP A 67 -4.29 13.83 21.64
C ASP A 67 -3.04 14.29 20.89
N LEU A 68 -1.94 14.62 21.59
CA LEU A 68 -0.63 14.86 20.97
C LEU A 68 -0.10 13.62 20.24
N VAL A 69 -0.25 12.44 20.84
CA VAL A 69 0.13 11.17 20.19
C VAL A 69 -0.71 10.94 18.95
N LYS A 70 -2.03 11.09 19.02
CA LYS A 70 -2.92 10.97 17.84
C LYS A 70 -2.60 11.99 16.75
N ASP A 71 -2.28 13.23 17.12
CA ASP A 71 -1.89 14.26 16.16
C ASP A 71 -0.55 13.94 15.50
N ALA A 72 0.36 13.26 16.21
CA ALA A 72 1.63 12.77 15.67
C ALA A 72 1.48 11.49 14.83
N GLU A 73 0.39 10.72 15.03
CA GLU A 73 0.18 9.48 14.32
C GLU A 73 0.18 9.73 12.80
N PRO A 74 0.90 8.90 12.04
CA PRO A 74 0.92 9.01 10.60
C PRO A 74 -0.48 8.65 10.12
N GLY A 75 -1.25 9.65 9.66
CA GLY A 75 -2.52 9.36 9.00
C GLY A 75 -2.28 8.33 7.89
N THR A 76 -3.00 7.21 7.97
CA THR A 76 -2.77 5.99 7.19
C THR A 76 -2.51 6.33 5.72
N ARG A 77 -1.23 6.27 5.33
CA ARG A 77 -0.83 6.30 3.92
C ARG A 77 -1.35 4.99 3.36
N GLY A 78 -2.59 5.00 2.85
CA GLY A 78 -3.35 3.78 2.55
C GLY A 78 -2.44 2.67 2.03
N GLU A 79 -2.29 1.63 2.85
CA GLU A 79 -1.38 0.51 2.60
C GLU A 79 -1.66 -0.09 1.22
N ARG A 80 -0.62 -0.65 0.61
CA ARG A 80 -0.83 -1.45 -0.59
C ARG A 80 -1.66 -2.68 -0.22
N THR A 81 -2.40 -3.19 -1.18
CA THR A 81 -3.26 -4.35 -1.05
C THR A 81 -2.64 -5.49 -1.83
N SER A 82 -2.70 -6.69 -1.26
CA SER A 82 -2.41 -7.94 -1.95
C SER A 82 -3.69 -8.78 -2.03
N SER A 83 -3.68 -9.77 -2.90
CA SER A 83 -4.80 -10.70 -3.01
C SER A 83 -4.38 -12.09 -3.47
N LEU A 84 -5.12 -13.09 -3.01
CA LEU A 84 -5.01 -14.47 -3.49
C LEU A 84 -6.40 -15.05 -3.75
N THR A 85 -6.47 -16.10 -4.56
CA THR A 85 -7.70 -16.84 -4.82
C THR A 85 -7.56 -18.26 -4.28
N VAL A 86 -8.49 -18.66 -3.43
CA VAL A 86 -8.63 -20.03 -2.95
C VAL A 86 -9.57 -20.79 -3.88
N LYS A 87 -9.10 -21.83 -4.57
CA LYS A 87 -9.91 -22.66 -5.50
C LYS A 87 -10.75 -23.69 -4.76
N MET A 88 -11.63 -23.20 -3.91
CA MET A 88 -12.58 -24.01 -3.16
C MET A 88 -13.87 -23.24 -3.00
N LYS A 89 -14.99 -23.93 -3.19
CA LYS A 89 -16.31 -23.38 -2.90
C LYS A 89 -16.45 -23.29 -1.38
N LEU A 90 -16.44 -22.06 -0.88
CA LEU A 90 -16.74 -21.73 0.51
C LEU A 90 -17.94 -20.81 0.50
N ASP A 91 -18.88 -21.07 1.40
CA ASP A 91 -19.95 -20.12 1.66
C ASP A 91 -19.53 -19.08 2.72
N ALA A 92 -20.32 -18.02 2.84
CA ALA A 92 -20.04 -16.96 3.77
C ALA A 92 -20.13 -17.41 5.26
N SER A 93 -20.81 -18.51 5.58
CA SER A 93 -20.83 -19.07 6.95
C SER A 93 -19.51 -19.75 7.27
N GLU A 94 -19.00 -20.58 6.37
CA GLU A 94 -17.73 -21.29 6.55
C GLU A 94 -16.56 -20.32 6.74
N ILE A 95 -16.52 -19.24 5.97
CA ILE A 95 -15.51 -18.17 6.12
C ILE A 95 -15.60 -17.53 7.51
N ARG A 96 -16.81 -17.25 7.99
CA ARG A 96 -17.01 -16.65 9.33
C ARG A 96 -16.59 -17.58 10.45
N GLU A 97 -16.89 -18.87 10.32
CA GLU A 97 -16.47 -19.86 11.31
C GLU A 97 -14.95 -19.91 11.43
N VAL A 98 -14.22 -19.85 10.31
CA VAL A 98 -12.75 -19.82 10.32
C VAL A 98 -12.19 -18.52 10.93
N ILE A 99 -12.80 -17.38 10.61
CA ILE A 99 -12.40 -16.10 11.23
C ILE A 99 -12.68 -16.09 12.73
N GLN A 100 -13.81 -16.67 13.16
CA GLN A 100 -14.15 -16.79 14.57
C GLN A 100 -13.19 -17.73 15.30
N GLU A 101 -12.85 -18.87 14.68
CA GLU A 101 -11.85 -19.79 15.20
C GLU A 101 -10.49 -19.08 15.37
N TYR A 102 -10.07 -18.29 14.38
CA TYR A 102 -8.89 -17.43 14.51
C TYR A 102 -9.00 -16.47 15.70
N ALA A 103 -10.12 -15.77 15.86
CA ALA A 103 -10.32 -14.85 16.98
C ALA A 103 -10.26 -15.54 18.35
N ASP A 104 -10.74 -16.77 18.44
CA ASP A 104 -10.81 -17.53 19.69
C ASP A 104 -9.46 -18.18 20.07
N THR A 105 -8.58 -18.44 19.10
CA THR A 105 -7.29 -19.13 19.32
C THR A 105 -6.08 -18.21 19.19
N ASP A 106 -5.87 -17.63 18.02
CA ASP A 106 -4.62 -16.95 17.65
C ASP A 106 -4.74 -15.43 17.83
N GLY A 107 -5.95 -14.89 17.65
CA GLY A 107 -6.28 -13.47 17.79
C GLY A 107 -6.54 -13.00 19.22
N THR A 108 -6.07 -13.71 20.26
CA THR A 108 -6.39 -13.37 21.66
C THR A 108 -5.88 -12.01 22.12
N THR A 109 -4.81 -11.49 21.49
CA THR A 109 -4.29 -10.14 21.68
C THR A 109 -4.88 -9.11 20.71
N ASP A 110 -5.53 -9.59 19.64
CA ASP A 110 -6.03 -8.79 18.55
C ASP A 110 -7.53 -8.52 18.75
N LYS A 111 -8.00 -7.34 18.33
CA LYS A 111 -9.45 -7.07 18.33
C LYS A 111 -10.00 -7.42 16.96
N VAL A 112 -10.57 -8.60 16.87
CA VAL A 112 -11.23 -9.09 15.66
C VAL A 112 -12.68 -8.60 15.65
N ALA A 113 -13.09 -7.97 14.56
CA ALA A 113 -14.48 -7.65 14.28
C ALA A 113 -14.85 -8.12 12.88
N VAL A 114 -16.09 -8.60 12.72
CA VAL A 114 -16.64 -9.05 11.43
C VAL A 114 -17.82 -8.14 11.06
N PRO A 115 -17.55 -6.91 10.58
CA PRO A 115 -18.58 -5.94 10.29
C PRO A 115 -19.31 -6.26 8.96
N HIS A 116 -20.50 -6.87 9.08
CA HIS A 116 -21.61 -6.84 8.09
C HIS A 116 -21.42 -7.53 6.71
N LYS A 117 -22.54 -7.62 5.96
CA LYS A 117 -22.98 -8.83 5.22
C LYS A 117 -23.39 -8.56 3.75
N THR A 118 -22.97 -9.43 2.83
CA THR A 118 -23.80 -9.97 1.73
C THR A 118 -23.54 -11.48 1.59
N SER A 119 -24.34 -12.22 0.80
CA SER A 119 -24.04 -13.63 0.47
C SER A 119 -22.74 -13.79 -0.32
N GLU A 120 -22.29 -12.72 -0.96
CA GLU A 120 -21.16 -12.69 -1.91
C GLU A 120 -19.87 -12.13 -1.29
N ALA A 121 -19.93 -11.52 -0.11
CA ALA A 121 -18.76 -10.92 0.53
C ALA A 121 -18.80 -11.01 2.06
N VAL A 122 -17.61 -11.23 2.64
CA VAL A 122 -17.35 -11.18 4.09
C VAL A 122 -16.19 -10.21 4.30
N ILE A 123 -16.35 -9.24 5.20
CA ILE A 123 -15.28 -8.34 5.61
C ILE A 123 -14.93 -8.63 7.07
N ALA A 124 -13.64 -8.79 7.35
CA ALA A 124 -13.11 -8.89 8.69
C ALA A 124 -12.06 -7.80 8.93
N THR A 125 -12.06 -7.24 10.14
CA THR A 125 -11.06 -6.28 10.57
C THR A 125 -10.36 -6.82 11.80
N VAL A 126 -9.03 -6.83 11.76
CA VAL A 126 -8.16 -7.24 12.87
C VAL A 126 -7.40 -6.00 13.30
N ALA A 127 -7.72 -5.46 14.47
CA ALA A 127 -6.97 -4.35 15.05
C ALA A 127 -5.85 -4.88 15.96
N TYR A 128 -4.62 -4.45 15.67
CA TYR A 128 -3.38 -4.88 16.31
C TYR A 128 -2.49 -3.67 16.61
N SER A 129 -1.49 -3.84 17.45
CA SER A 129 -0.47 -2.82 17.71
C SER A 129 0.88 -3.33 17.26
N GLU A 130 1.66 -2.50 16.58
CA GLU A 130 3.06 -2.77 16.25
C GLU A 130 3.99 -1.76 16.93
N PHE A 131 5.27 -2.11 17.07
CA PHE A 131 6.29 -1.23 17.62
C PHE A 131 7.30 -0.83 16.54
N ASP A 132 7.31 0.46 16.20
CA ASP A 132 8.28 1.08 15.30
C ASP A 132 9.37 1.78 16.14
N LEU A 133 10.48 1.08 16.37
CA LEU A 133 11.60 1.58 17.17
C LEU A 133 12.36 2.74 16.51
N SER A 134 12.09 3.05 15.23
CA SER A 134 12.68 4.21 14.57
C SER A 134 12.05 5.53 15.03
N ARG A 135 10.91 5.46 15.72
CA ARG A 135 10.16 6.63 16.21
C ARG A 135 10.49 6.99 17.65
N THR A 136 10.09 8.20 18.01
CA THR A 136 10.14 8.69 19.40
C THR A 136 9.23 7.85 20.28
N THR A 137 9.61 7.64 21.55
CA THR A 137 8.96 6.69 22.48
C THR A 137 7.43 6.75 22.47
N LEU A 138 6.84 7.95 22.46
CA LEU A 138 5.38 8.14 22.49
C LEU A 138 4.69 7.77 21.17
N ALA A 139 5.42 7.70 20.06
CA ALA A 139 4.93 7.33 18.73
C ALA A 139 5.43 5.95 18.25
N GLN A 140 6.16 5.20 19.09
CA GLN A 140 6.67 3.87 18.72
C GLN A 140 5.54 2.87 18.57
N ARG A 141 4.59 2.86 19.50
CA ARG A 141 3.42 1.99 19.39
C ARG A 141 2.44 2.57 18.38
N GLN A 142 2.19 1.84 17.31
CA GLN A 142 1.21 2.21 16.29
C GLN A 142 0.03 1.24 16.36
N ASP A 143 -1.16 1.80 16.58
CA ASP A 143 -2.39 1.03 16.45
C ASP A 143 -2.78 0.96 14.97
N LYS A 144 -2.85 -0.27 14.43
CA LYS A 144 -3.19 -0.57 13.05
C LYS A 144 -4.43 -1.42 12.94
N VAL A 145 -5.05 -1.38 11.77
CA VAL A 145 -6.23 -2.20 11.44
C VAL A 145 -5.99 -2.89 10.10
N ALA A 146 -5.82 -4.20 10.13
CA ALA A 146 -5.83 -5.02 8.92
C ALA A 146 -7.28 -5.30 8.51
N THR A 147 -7.62 -4.98 7.26
CA THR A 147 -8.93 -5.29 6.69
C THR A 147 -8.80 -6.42 5.69
N LEU A 148 -9.48 -7.53 5.95
CA LEU A 148 -9.58 -8.69 5.06
C LEU A 148 -10.93 -8.64 4.34
N ASP A 149 -10.91 -8.58 3.01
CA ASP A 149 -12.11 -8.61 2.15
C ASP A 149 -12.16 -9.94 1.39
N PHE A 150 -13.10 -10.80 1.78
CA PHE A 150 -13.35 -12.09 1.16
C PHE A 150 -14.51 -11.95 0.19
N ARG A 151 -14.27 -12.31 -1.07
CA ARG A 151 -15.28 -12.30 -2.13
C ARG A 151 -15.51 -13.71 -2.64
N VAL A 152 -16.75 -14.17 -2.52
CA VAL A 152 -17.18 -15.46 -3.05
C VAL A 152 -17.45 -15.28 -4.55
N GLU A 153 -16.73 -16.03 -5.37
CA GLU A 153 -16.84 -16.07 -6.83
C GLU A 153 -17.16 -17.51 -7.29
N ASP A 154 -17.59 -17.70 -8.53
CA ASP A 154 -17.98 -19.03 -9.03
C ASP A 154 -16.84 -20.07 -8.97
N ASP A 155 -15.60 -19.59 -9.08
CA ASP A 155 -14.36 -20.38 -9.16
C ASP A 155 -13.58 -20.41 -7.84
N GLY A 156 -14.16 -19.90 -6.74
CA GLY A 156 -13.53 -19.93 -5.42
C GLY A 156 -13.75 -18.66 -4.60
N VAL A 157 -12.82 -18.37 -3.68
CA VAL A 157 -12.86 -17.16 -2.86
C VAL A 157 -11.62 -16.31 -3.11
N THR A 158 -11.82 -15.07 -3.55
CA THR A 158 -10.75 -14.07 -3.60
C THR A 158 -10.62 -13.40 -2.24
N ILE A 159 -9.44 -13.44 -1.63
CA ILE A 159 -9.12 -12.80 -0.36
C ILE A 159 -8.21 -11.61 -0.64
N ARG A 160 -8.60 -10.41 -0.20
CA ARG A 160 -7.78 -9.20 -0.23
C ARG A 160 -7.35 -8.84 1.18
N PHE A 161 -6.11 -8.39 1.31
CA PHE A 161 -5.49 -8.09 2.59
C PHE A 161 -4.43 -7.00 2.44
N PRO A 162 -4.04 -6.29 3.52
CA PRO A 162 -2.92 -5.36 3.48
C PRO A 162 -1.64 -6.10 3.10
N ALA A 163 -0.85 -5.52 2.21
CA ALA A 163 0.42 -6.09 1.78
C ALA A 163 1.53 -5.75 2.78
N ASN A 164 1.44 -6.32 3.97
CA ASN A 164 2.42 -6.24 5.05
C ASN A 164 2.51 -7.60 5.77
N ASP A 165 3.53 -7.78 6.60
CA ASP A 165 3.81 -9.04 7.32
C ASP A 165 2.58 -9.55 8.07
N LYS A 166 1.88 -8.67 8.79
CA LYS A 166 0.69 -9.05 9.55
C LYS A 166 -0.44 -9.52 8.64
N GLY A 167 -0.64 -8.88 7.50
CA GLY A 167 -1.65 -9.27 6.51
C GLY A 167 -1.34 -10.65 5.91
N GLN A 168 -0.07 -10.95 5.63
CA GLN A 168 0.37 -12.27 5.18
C GLN A 168 0.17 -13.33 6.26
N GLU A 169 0.65 -13.07 7.49
CA GLU A 169 0.50 -13.94 8.66
C GLU A 169 -0.97 -14.31 8.89
N LEU A 170 -1.87 -13.33 8.88
CA LEU A 170 -3.31 -13.54 9.06
C LEU A 170 -3.88 -14.48 8.01
N VAL A 171 -3.50 -14.27 6.75
CA VAL A 171 -3.99 -15.07 5.63
C VAL A 171 -3.48 -16.50 5.70
N ASP A 172 -2.20 -16.69 6.03
CA ASP A 172 -1.61 -18.02 6.13
C ASP A 172 -2.26 -18.84 7.27
N ILE A 173 -2.47 -18.23 8.44
CA ILE A 173 -3.20 -18.87 9.55
C ILE A 173 -4.62 -19.24 9.15
N LEU A 174 -5.33 -18.37 8.42
CA LEU A 174 -6.69 -18.65 7.96
C LEU A 174 -6.72 -19.81 6.95
N ILE A 175 -5.70 -19.92 6.09
CA ILE A 175 -5.58 -21.02 5.14
C ILE A 175 -5.28 -22.34 5.87
N GLU A 176 -4.35 -22.35 6.83
CA GLU A 176 -4.04 -23.54 7.63
C GLU A 176 -5.28 -24.07 8.38
N LYS A 177 -6.10 -23.17 8.91
CA LYS A 177 -7.39 -23.54 9.53
C LYS A 177 -8.38 -24.12 8.52
N LEU A 178 -8.45 -23.54 7.31
CA LEU A 178 -9.28 -24.08 6.23
C LEU A 178 -8.83 -25.49 5.82
N GLU A 179 -7.53 -25.72 5.67
CA GLU A 179 -6.93 -27.03 5.35
C GLU A 179 -7.23 -28.06 6.43
N SER A 180 -7.08 -27.68 7.70
CA SER A 180 -7.37 -28.52 8.86
C SER A 180 -8.84 -28.94 8.90
N LYS A 181 -9.76 -28.00 8.62
CA LYS A 181 -11.20 -28.23 8.65
C LYS A 181 -11.68 -29.09 7.47
N LYS A 182 -11.14 -28.86 6.28
CA LYS A 182 -11.54 -29.57 5.05
C LYS A 182 -10.75 -30.86 4.82
N LYS A 183 -9.71 -31.12 5.62
CA LYS A 183 -8.83 -32.30 5.54
C LYS A 183 -8.27 -32.51 4.13
N GLY A 184 -7.80 -31.43 3.53
CA GLY A 184 -7.25 -31.43 2.18
C GLY A 184 -6.47 -30.16 1.90
N GLU A 185 -5.53 -30.25 0.96
CA GLU A 185 -4.70 -29.12 0.51
C GLU A 185 -5.57 -28.07 -0.18
N VAL A 186 -5.36 -26.81 0.18
CA VAL A 186 -6.08 -25.70 -0.43
C VAL A 186 -5.25 -25.12 -1.57
N ILE A 187 -5.73 -25.27 -2.80
CA ILE A 187 -5.06 -24.69 -3.96
C ILE A 187 -5.20 -23.17 -3.93
N GLN A 188 -4.05 -22.49 -3.83
CA GLN A 188 -3.94 -21.04 -3.80
C GLN A 188 -3.43 -20.52 -5.14
N GLU A 189 -4.14 -19.55 -5.72
CA GLU A 189 -3.67 -18.81 -6.90
C GLU A 189 -3.30 -17.38 -6.52
N ARG A 190 -2.02 -17.06 -6.68
CA ARG A 190 -1.46 -15.71 -6.56
C ARG A 190 -1.04 -15.20 -7.94
N VAL A 191 -1.11 -13.89 -8.13
CA VAL A 191 -0.48 -13.25 -9.30
C VAL A 191 1.04 -13.28 -9.08
N SER A 192 1.75 -14.01 -9.93
CA SER A 192 3.21 -14.14 -9.92
C SER A 192 3.71 -14.22 -11.35
N VAL A 193 4.86 -13.59 -11.62
CA VAL A 193 5.58 -13.63 -12.90
C VAL A 193 6.91 -14.37 -12.82
N GLU A 194 7.11 -15.16 -11.77
CA GLU A 194 8.32 -15.94 -11.53
C GLU A 194 8.70 -16.82 -12.73
N ASP A 195 7.71 -17.46 -13.36
CA ASP A 195 7.91 -18.34 -14.50
C ASP A 195 8.18 -17.63 -15.84
N LEU A 196 8.16 -16.29 -15.85
CA LEU A 196 8.26 -15.46 -17.06
C LEU A 196 9.67 -14.91 -17.28
N SER A 197 10.08 -14.85 -18.56
CA SER A 197 11.31 -14.16 -18.98
C SER A 197 11.21 -12.64 -18.76
N PRO A 198 12.34 -11.92 -18.68
CA PRO A 198 12.37 -10.45 -18.56
C PRO A 198 11.42 -9.72 -19.53
N GLU A 199 11.39 -10.12 -20.80
CA GLU A 199 10.54 -9.51 -21.83
C GLU A 199 9.05 -9.76 -21.55
N ASN A 200 8.71 -10.95 -21.05
CA ASN A 200 7.34 -11.32 -20.71
C ASN A 200 6.88 -10.65 -19.40
N ARG A 201 7.80 -10.38 -18.46
CA ARG A 201 7.52 -9.57 -17.25
C ARG A 201 7.20 -8.13 -17.62
N THR A 202 8.00 -7.53 -18.51
CA THR A 202 7.71 -6.22 -19.08
C THR A 202 6.36 -6.22 -19.81
N ARG A 203 6.10 -7.24 -20.64
CA ARG A 203 4.82 -7.38 -21.36
C ARG A 203 3.63 -7.51 -20.41
N PHE A 204 3.78 -8.17 -19.26
CA PHE A 204 2.74 -8.23 -18.24
C PHE A 204 2.37 -6.82 -17.76
N PHE A 205 3.34 -5.99 -17.36
CA PHE A 205 3.05 -4.62 -16.92
C PHE A 205 2.50 -3.72 -18.04
N VAL A 206 3.04 -3.82 -19.26
CA VAL A 206 2.52 -3.05 -20.42
C VAL A 206 1.07 -3.43 -20.73
N ASN A 207 0.74 -4.73 -20.70
CA ASN A 207 -0.63 -5.19 -20.90
C ASN A 207 -1.54 -4.77 -19.74
N LEU A 208 -1.06 -4.81 -18.49
CA LEU A 208 -1.81 -4.40 -17.30
C LEU A 208 -2.31 -2.95 -17.42
N VAL A 209 -1.46 -2.03 -17.91
CA VAL A 209 -1.83 -0.61 -18.01
C VAL A 209 -2.61 -0.26 -19.28
N THR A 210 -2.50 -1.08 -20.34
CA THR A 210 -3.16 -0.80 -21.64
C THR A 210 -4.50 -1.52 -21.83
N LYS A 211 -4.72 -2.66 -21.16
CA LYS A 211 -5.92 -3.51 -21.34
C LYS A 211 -6.96 -3.37 -20.24
N MET A 212 -6.79 -2.39 -19.36
CA MET A 212 -7.72 -2.14 -18.27
C MET A 212 -9.08 -1.66 -18.81
N THR A 213 -10.12 -2.48 -18.65
CA THR A 213 -11.45 -2.21 -19.21
C THR A 213 -12.11 -1.00 -18.54
N GLY A 214 -12.75 -0.14 -19.33
CA GLY A 214 -13.44 1.06 -18.81
C GLY A 214 -12.51 2.23 -18.46
N PHE A 215 -11.20 2.07 -18.66
CA PHE A 215 -10.20 3.12 -18.46
C PHE A 215 -9.32 3.27 -19.69
N LYS A 216 -9.00 4.52 -20.03
CA LYS A 216 -8.01 4.87 -21.04
C LYS A 216 -6.73 5.30 -20.33
N LEU A 217 -5.60 4.69 -20.68
CA LEU A 217 -4.28 5.12 -20.20
C LEU A 217 -4.03 6.58 -20.62
N ASP A 218 -3.75 7.43 -19.63
CA ASP A 218 -3.32 8.81 -19.88
C ASP A 218 -1.80 8.85 -20.01
N THR A 219 -1.10 8.37 -18.96
CA THR A 219 0.36 8.42 -18.90
C THR A 219 0.90 7.46 -17.83
N VAL A 220 2.17 7.05 -18.00
CA VAL A 220 2.92 6.31 -16.98
C VAL A 220 3.85 7.27 -16.25
N THR A 221 3.68 7.37 -14.94
CA THR A 221 4.33 8.39 -14.10
C THR A 221 5.57 7.92 -13.37
N LYS A 222 5.64 6.62 -13.02
CA LYS A 222 6.79 6.01 -12.34
C LYS A 222 7.01 4.59 -12.88
N LEU A 223 8.26 4.24 -13.15
CA LEU A 223 8.70 2.89 -13.48
C LEU A 223 9.86 2.52 -12.57
N LYS A 224 9.83 1.32 -11.99
CA LYS A 224 11.03 0.66 -11.48
C LYS A 224 11.39 -0.47 -12.43
N VAL A 225 12.66 -0.54 -12.80
CA VAL A 225 13.19 -1.60 -13.67
C VAL A 225 14.39 -2.26 -12.98
N SER A 226 14.59 -3.55 -13.27
CA SER A 226 15.70 -4.35 -12.74
C SER A 226 16.36 -5.15 -13.87
N SER A 227 17.65 -5.47 -13.70
CA SER A 227 18.39 -6.33 -14.62
C SER A 227 18.51 -7.75 -14.07
N ALA A 228 18.39 -8.75 -14.94
CA ALA A 228 18.53 -10.16 -14.58
C ALA A 228 20.00 -10.58 -14.33
N SER A 229 20.98 -9.71 -14.60
CA SER A 229 22.39 -10.11 -14.71
C SER A 229 23.19 -10.18 -13.41
N MET A 230 22.65 -9.83 -12.23
CA MET A 230 23.36 -10.00 -10.93
C MET A 230 22.39 -10.14 -9.74
N GLU A 231 22.66 -11.10 -8.84
CA GLU A 231 21.93 -11.29 -7.57
C GLU A 231 21.82 -9.98 -6.77
N VAL A 232 20.62 -9.70 -6.24
CA VAL A 232 20.29 -8.50 -5.44
C VAL A 232 20.01 -8.92 -4.00
N ASP A 233 20.66 -8.22 -3.06
CA ASP A 233 20.17 -8.03 -1.69
C ASP A 233 18.97 -7.08 -1.78
N ASP A 234 17.83 -7.47 -1.21
CA ASP A 234 16.65 -6.60 -1.09
C ASP A 234 16.97 -5.44 -0.15
N LEU A 235 17.27 -4.28 -0.73
CA LEU A 235 17.25 -3.03 0.01
C LEU A 235 15.87 -2.42 -0.15
N ASP A 236 15.02 -2.73 0.83
CA ASP A 236 13.83 -1.94 1.16
C ASP A 236 14.25 -0.48 1.34
N SER A 237 14.07 0.29 0.29
CA SER A 237 14.17 1.73 0.33
C SER A 237 12.77 2.28 0.07
N ASP A 238 12.05 2.48 1.18
CA ASP A 238 10.97 3.45 1.30
C ASP A 238 11.53 4.88 1.20
N GLU A 239 12.24 5.18 0.11
CA GLU A 239 12.60 6.55 -0.27
C GLU A 239 11.47 7.15 -1.12
N ASP A 240 10.51 7.77 -0.43
CA ASP A 240 9.85 8.98 -0.94
C ASP A 240 10.28 10.14 -0.02
N ASP A 241 11.54 10.57 -0.18
CA ASP A 241 11.92 11.94 0.16
C ASP A 241 11.87 12.75 -1.14
N ASP A 242 10.75 13.44 -1.36
CA ASP A 242 10.62 14.47 -2.39
C ASP A 242 11.46 15.70 -1.97
N THR A 243 12.79 15.57 -2.01
CA THR A 243 13.71 16.70 -1.99
C THR A 243 14.19 17.00 -3.42
N PRO A 244 14.10 18.27 -3.90
CA PRO A 244 14.38 18.63 -5.29
C PRO A 244 15.87 18.67 -5.67
N GLU A 245 16.77 17.98 -4.94
CA GLU A 245 18.23 18.17 -5.06
C GLU A 245 19.03 16.97 -5.60
N LYS A 246 18.44 16.08 -6.40
CA LYS A 246 19.20 15.00 -7.09
C LYS A 246 18.94 14.88 -8.61
N GLU A 247 18.86 16.01 -9.32
CA GLU A 247 18.71 15.98 -10.80
C GLU A 247 20.01 16.05 -11.63
N ALA A 248 21.20 16.22 -11.05
CA ALA A 248 22.40 16.58 -11.85
C ALA A 248 23.44 15.47 -12.13
N ALA A 249 23.20 14.20 -11.78
CA ALA A 249 24.22 13.14 -11.95
C ALA A 249 23.74 11.91 -12.76
N LYS A 250 22.94 12.12 -13.82
CA LYS A 250 22.15 11.06 -14.47
C LYS A 250 22.73 10.37 -15.71
N SER A 251 23.97 10.65 -16.16
CA SER A 251 24.43 10.15 -17.48
C SER A 251 25.67 9.24 -17.51
N THR A 252 26.23 8.82 -16.37
CA THR A 252 27.46 7.99 -16.38
C THR A 252 27.51 6.84 -15.36
N MET A 253 26.37 6.48 -14.76
CA MET A 253 26.26 5.37 -13.79
C MET A 253 25.41 4.18 -14.28
N ILE A 254 25.08 4.10 -15.57
CA ILE A 254 24.12 3.09 -16.06
C ILE A 254 24.67 1.65 -16.02
N ASN A 255 25.99 1.45 -16.04
CA ASN A 255 26.61 0.11 -16.05
C ASN A 255 26.80 -0.54 -14.67
N LEU A 256 26.46 0.12 -13.56
CA LEU A 256 26.58 -0.45 -12.20
C LEU A 256 25.25 -0.48 -11.43
N VAL A 257 24.18 0.07 -11.99
CA VAL A 257 22.92 0.25 -11.27
C VAL A 257 21.99 -0.92 -11.56
N LYS A 258 21.76 -1.77 -10.55
CA LYS A 258 20.92 -2.98 -10.63
C LYS A 258 19.42 -2.67 -10.72
N ASN A 259 19.00 -1.60 -10.04
CA ASN A 259 17.61 -1.15 -9.97
C ASN A 259 17.54 0.33 -10.34
N VAL A 260 16.71 0.68 -11.31
CA VAL A 260 16.52 2.07 -11.73
C VAL A 260 15.07 2.47 -11.51
N ALA A 261 14.86 3.58 -10.80
CA ALA A 261 13.56 4.24 -10.69
C ALA A 261 13.53 5.47 -11.62
N ILE A 262 12.55 5.52 -12.51
CA ILE A 262 12.32 6.64 -13.42
C ILE A 262 10.98 7.26 -13.08
N SER A 263 10.96 8.58 -12.93
CA SER A 263 9.74 9.38 -12.76
C SER A 263 9.65 10.39 -13.91
N GLY A 264 8.44 10.65 -14.40
CA GLY A 264 8.21 11.57 -15.52
C GLY A 264 6.83 11.37 -16.12
N ASN A 265 6.60 11.88 -17.33
CA ASN A 265 5.41 11.59 -18.11
C ASN A 265 5.78 10.71 -19.31
N ASP A 266 4.87 9.84 -19.70
CA ASP A 266 4.96 8.97 -20.89
C ASP A 266 6.20 8.08 -20.89
N LEU A 267 6.54 7.54 -19.72
CA LEU A 267 7.79 6.81 -19.52
C LEU A 267 7.96 5.60 -20.45
N LEU A 268 6.88 4.90 -20.80
CA LEU A 268 6.92 3.74 -21.71
C LEU A 268 7.41 4.08 -23.13
N VAL A 269 7.32 5.34 -23.55
CA VAL A 269 7.83 5.78 -24.87
C VAL A 269 9.12 6.60 -24.77
N SER A 270 9.60 6.85 -23.55
CA SER A 270 10.82 7.62 -23.31
C SER A 270 12.05 6.93 -23.89
N LYS A 271 13.01 7.72 -24.38
CA LYS A 271 14.28 7.18 -24.92
C LYS A 271 15.06 6.42 -23.85
N GLN A 272 15.02 6.92 -22.62
CA GLN A 272 15.71 6.35 -21.47
C GLN A 272 15.19 4.94 -21.15
N TYR A 273 13.87 4.76 -21.11
CA TYR A 273 13.28 3.45 -20.87
C TYR A 273 13.58 2.48 -22.02
N LYS A 274 13.46 2.92 -23.28
CA LYS A 274 13.76 2.06 -24.45
C LYS A 274 15.19 1.55 -24.44
N GLN A 275 16.14 2.39 -24.06
CA GLN A 275 17.54 1.97 -23.92
C GLN A 275 17.70 0.92 -22.82
N MET A 276 17.05 1.08 -21.66
CA MET A 276 17.10 0.09 -20.59
C MET A 276 16.45 -1.25 -21.00
N GLU A 277 15.35 -1.19 -21.75
CA GLU A 277 14.71 -2.38 -22.31
C GLU A 277 15.64 -3.11 -23.30
N GLU A 278 16.37 -2.36 -24.15
CA GLU A 278 17.41 -2.91 -25.03
C GLU A 278 18.59 -3.52 -24.25
N ASP A 279 18.95 -2.91 -23.11
CA ASP A 279 19.99 -3.39 -22.18
C ASP A 279 19.54 -4.59 -21.33
N GLY A 280 18.32 -5.09 -21.52
CA GLY A 280 17.80 -6.30 -20.85
C GLY A 280 17.14 -6.06 -19.50
N PHE A 281 16.83 -4.81 -19.15
CA PHE A 281 16.06 -4.50 -17.96
C PHE A 281 14.57 -4.86 -18.16
N PHE A 282 13.92 -5.29 -17.08
CA PHE A 282 12.49 -5.56 -17.04
C PHE A 282 11.78 -4.74 -15.98
N ILE A 283 10.50 -4.44 -16.21
CA ILE A 283 9.66 -3.68 -15.26
C ILE A 283 9.39 -4.53 -14.02
N THR A 284 9.58 -3.95 -12.84
CA THR A 284 9.26 -4.54 -11.53
C THR A 284 8.18 -3.78 -10.77
N ALA A 285 8.01 -2.48 -11.07
CA ALA A 285 6.91 -1.66 -10.58
C ALA A 285 6.47 -0.64 -11.62
N ILE A 286 5.17 -0.36 -11.67
CA ILE A 286 4.59 0.67 -12.54
C ILE A 286 3.55 1.50 -11.79
N LYS A 287 3.59 2.80 -12.02
CA LYS A 287 2.58 3.76 -11.56
C LYS A 287 2.04 4.52 -12.77
N TRP A 288 0.73 4.55 -12.95
CA TRP A 288 0.11 5.16 -14.12
C TRP A 288 -1.19 5.89 -13.78
N GLN A 289 -1.54 6.86 -14.62
CA GLN A 289 -2.81 7.55 -14.57
C GLN A 289 -3.69 7.10 -15.73
N ALA A 290 -4.97 6.91 -15.45
CA ALA A 290 -5.95 6.56 -16.46
C ALA A 290 -7.27 7.30 -16.21
N THR A 291 -7.95 7.67 -17.29
CA THR A 291 -9.26 8.32 -17.24
C THR A 291 -10.35 7.31 -17.57
N GLN A 292 -11.45 7.29 -16.81
CA GLN A 292 -12.63 6.50 -17.15
C GLN A 292 -13.12 6.84 -18.56
N THR A 293 -13.51 5.83 -19.33
CA THR A 293 -14.01 6.03 -20.71
C THR A 293 -15.47 6.48 -20.75
N VAL A 294 -16.17 6.41 -19.62
CA VAL A 294 -17.58 6.79 -19.46
C VAL A 294 -17.72 7.84 -18.37
N HIS A 295 -18.81 8.62 -18.43
CA HIS A 295 -19.15 9.61 -17.41
C HIS A 295 -19.13 8.98 -16.00
N PRO A 296 -18.54 9.63 -14.97
CA PRO A 296 -18.12 11.05 -14.91
C PRO A 296 -16.73 11.37 -15.49
N PHE A 297 -16.07 10.41 -16.15
CA PHE A 297 -14.69 10.55 -16.64
C PHE A 297 -13.72 10.82 -15.47
N ASP A 298 -13.91 10.15 -14.34
CA ASP A 298 -12.98 10.31 -13.21
C ASP A 298 -11.60 9.78 -13.58
N LYS A 299 -10.56 10.39 -13.00
CA LYS A 299 -9.19 9.91 -13.12
C LYS A 299 -8.86 8.95 -11.98
N ALA A 300 -8.13 7.90 -12.30
CA ALA A 300 -7.52 7.01 -11.33
C ALA A 300 -6.00 6.99 -11.52
N GLU A 301 -5.29 6.97 -10.40
CA GLU A 301 -3.86 6.72 -10.32
C GLU A 301 -3.69 5.33 -9.72
N PHE A 302 -3.11 4.42 -10.49
CA PHE A 302 -2.84 3.06 -10.07
C PHE A 302 -1.36 2.86 -9.87
N GLU A 303 -1.03 1.94 -8.96
CA GLU A 303 0.31 1.47 -8.69
C GLU A 303 0.25 -0.05 -8.57
N ALA A 304 1.18 -0.75 -9.23
CA ALA A 304 1.32 -2.19 -9.15
C ALA A 304 2.81 -2.56 -9.12
N LEU A 305 3.19 -3.51 -8.26
CA LEU A 305 4.55 -3.99 -8.10
C LEU A 305 4.59 -5.42 -7.57
N PHE A 306 5.78 -6.01 -7.58
CA PHE A 306 6.09 -7.23 -6.84
C PHE A 306 6.95 -6.88 -5.64
N GLU A 307 6.61 -7.42 -4.48
CA GLU A 307 7.37 -7.32 -3.23
C GLU A 307 8.78 -7.86 -3.45
N ASN A 308 8.88 -9.12 -3.88
CA ASN A 308 10.13 -9.71 -4.33
C ASN A 308 10.30 -9.39 -5.82
N ALA A 309 10.74 -8.16 -6.10
CA ALA A 309 10.84 -7.61 -7.46
C ALA A 309 11.66 -8.49 -8.42
N HIS A 310 12.74 -9.09 -7.92
CA HIS A 310 13.62 -9.97 -8.71
C HIS A 310 12.97 -11.32 -9.01
N GLU A 311 12.30 -11.92 -8.03
CA GLU A 311 11.61 -13.21 -8.22
C GLU A 311 10.32 -13.05 -9.01
N GLY A 312 9.63 -11.90 -8.88
CA GLY A 312 8.32 -11.67 -9.48
C GLY A 312 7.17 -12.25 -8.65
N THR A 313 7.34 -12.30 -7.33
CA THR A 313 6.36 -12.83 -6.36
C THR A 313 5.87 -11.72 -5.42
N GLY A 314 4.76 -11.96 -4.70
CA GLY A 314 4.16 -10.95 -3.81
C GLY A 314 3.57 -9.76 -4.57
N PHE A 315 2.61 -10.00 -5.49
CA PHE A 315 1.97 -8.91 -6.24
C PHE A 315 1.18 -7.98 -5.30
N GLN A 316 1.54 -6.70 -5.31
CA GLN A 316 0.90 -5.65 -4.52
C GLN A 316 0.38 -4.54 -5.42
N TYR A 317 -0.72 -3.91 -5.02
CA TYR A 317 -1.32 -2.83 -5.78
C TYR A 317 -2.01 -1.79 -4.91
N ARG A 318 -2.22 -0.60 -5.49
CA ARG A 318 -2.96 0.49 -4.88
C ARG A 318 -3.67 1.31 -5.95
N ALA A 319 -4.77 1.95 -5.58
CA ALA A 319 -5.44 2.92 -6.41
C ALA A 319 -5.76 4.20 -5.61
N ARG A 320 -5.65 5.34 -6.27
CA ARG A 320 -6.16 6.64 -5.83
C ARG A 320 -7.07 7.18 -6.92
N HIS A 321 -8.04 8.01 -6.58
CA HIS A 321 -8.96 8.60 -7.55
C HIS A 321 -8.99 10.12 -7.44
N SER A 322 -9.37 10.78 -8.53
CA SER A 322 -9.57 12.22 -8.61
C SER A 322 -10.79 12.50 -9.46
N ARG A 323 -11.78 13.18 -8.87
CA ARG A 323 -12.98 13.60 -9.58
C ARG A 323 -12.77 14.93 -10.26
N ARG A 324 -13.39 15.10 -11.43
CA ARG A 324 -13.38 16.38 -12.13
C ARG A 324 -14.12 17.42 -11.29
N SER A 325 -13.48 18.56 -11.05
CA SER A 325 -14.11 19.68 -10.34
C SER A 325 -15.24 20.25 -11.19
N GLU A 326 -16.47 20.24 -10.66
CA GLU A 326 -17.64 20.86 -11.32
C GLU A 326 -17.44 22.37 -11.53
N ARG A 327 -16.71 23.03 -10.63
CA ARG A 327 -16.48 24.48 -10.66
C ARG A 327 -15.44 24.91 -11.70
N THR A 328 -14.34 24.16 -11.81
CA THR A 328 -13.19 24.55 -12.66
C THR A 328 -13.07 23.71 -13.93
N GLY A 329 -13.81 22.61 -14.03
CA GLY A 329 -13.68 21.65 -15.14
C GLY A 329 -12.31 20.96 -15.19
N THR A 330 -11.49 21.08 -14.14
CA THR A 330 -10.14 20.50 -14.04
C THR A 330 -10.07 19.44 -12.96
N TYR A 331 -9.07 18.55 -13.04
CA TYR A 331 -8.80 17.59 -11.97
C TYR A 331 -7.91 18.25 -10.91
N PRO A 332 -8.16 18.02 -9.61
CA PRO A 332 -7.20 18.32 -8.56
C PRO A 332 -5.85 17.68 -8.83
N HIS A 333 -4.77 18.38 -8.48
CA HIS A 333 -3.40 17.86 -8.60
C HIS A 333 -3.20 16.58 -7.77
N ASN A 334 -3.78 16.55 -6.56
CA ASN A 334 -3.60 15.45 -5.63
C ASN A 334 -4.74 14.45 -5.73
N PHE A 335 -4.42 13.21 -6.08
CA PHE A 335 -5.35 12.09 -6.05
C PHE A 335 -5.64 11.70 -4.58
N LYS A 336 -6.90 11.41 -4.30
CA LYS A 336 -7.37 11.01 -2.96
C LYS A 336 -7.53 9.50 -2.86
N LEU A 337 -7.50 8.97 -1.65
CA LEU A 337 -7.94 7.59 -1.40
C LEU A 337 -9.40 7.45 -1.83
N PRO A 338 -9.76 6.39 -2.58
CA PRO A 338 -11.13 6.12 -2.94
C PRO A 338 -11.93 5.69 -1.70
N ASP A 339 -13.21 6.04 -1.69
CA ASP A 339 -14.20 5.41 -0.81
C ASP A 339 -14.28 3.90 -1.07
N ASP A 340 -14.84 3.14 -0.13
CA ASP A 340 -14.81 1.67 -0.18
C ASP A 340 -15.52 1.10 -1.42
N GLY A 341 -16.60 1.76 -1.88
CA GLY A 341 -17.35 1.35 -3.07
C GLY A 341 -16.51 1.48 -4.34
N VAL A 342 -15.90 2.66 -4.54
CA VAL A 342 -15.01 2.90 -5.68
C VAL A 342 -13.75 2.05 -5.58
N ARG A 343 -13.17 1.91 -4.37
CA ARG A 343 -11.98 1.08 -4.13
C ARG A 343 -12.21 -0.35 -4.58
N LYS A 344 -13.35 -0.94 -4.19
CA LYS A 344 -13.72 -2.30 -4.55
C LYS A 344 -13.75 -2.49 -6.07
N VAL A 345 -14.34 -1.55 -6.81
CA VAL A 345 -14.41 -1.59 -8.27
C VAL A 345 -13.01 -1.50 -8.90
N LEU A 346 -12.19 -0.53 -8.46
CA LEU A 346 -10.84 -0.32 -8.99
C LEU A 346 -9.93 -1.53 -8.74
N PHE A 347 -10.02 -2.13 -7.55
CA PHE A 347 -9.23 -3.31 -7.18
C PHE A 347 -9.67 -4.54 -7.97
N SER A 348 -10.98 -4.79 -8.09
CA SER A 348 -11.49 -5.89 -8.91
C SER A 348 -11.05 -5.78 -10.36
N LEU A 349 -11.08 -4.57 -10.91
CA LEU A 349 -10.63 -4.32 -12.27
C LEU A 349 -9.13 -4.61 -12.44
N LEU A 350 -8.30 -4.15 -11.51
CA LEU A 350 -6.85 -4.39 -11.54
C LEU A 350 -6.53 -5.88 -11.41
N GLU A 351 -7.15 -6.58 -10.47
CA GLU A 351 -6.99 -8.03 -10.26
C GLU A 351 -7.41 -8.84 -11.50
N GLN A 352 -8.59 -8.55 -12.06
CA GLN A 352 -9.08 -9.23 -13.26
C GLN A 352 -8.17 -8.97 -14.46
N THR A 353 -7.72 -7.73 -14.64
CA THR A 353 -6.79 -7.36 -15.72
C THR A 353 -5.45 -8.06 -15.54
N ALA A 354 -4.93 -8.12 -14.32
CA ALA A 354 -3.67 -8.82 -14.00
C ALA A 354 -3.77 -10.32 -14.31
N ARG A 355 -4.83 -11.00 -13.84
CA ARG A 355 -5.06 -12.43 -14.10
C ARG A 355 -5.23 -12.71 -15.60
N ALA A 356 -6.04 -11.92 -16.31
CA ALA A 356 -6.27 -12.08 -17.74
C ALA A 356 -4.97 -11.88 -18.55
N THR A 357 -4.21 -10.84 -18.19
CA THR A 357 -2.91 -10.54 -18.80
C THR A 357 -1.90 -11.67 -18.58
N LEU A 358 -1.83 -12.20 -17.36
CA LEU A 358 -0.95 -13.30 -17.01
C LEU A 358 -1.23 -14.55 -17.86
N VAL A 359 -2.52 -14.91 -17.99
CA VAL A 359 -2.97 -16.02 -18.84
C VAL A 359 -2.59 -15.79 -20.30
N GLU A 360 -2.76 -14.57 -20.82
CA GLU A 360 -2.41 -14.25 -22.20
C GLU A 360 -0.90 -14.34 -22.45
N VAL A 361 -0.08 -13.78 -21.56
CA VAL A 361 1.39 -13.82 -21.67
C VAL A 361 1.87 -15.27 -21.62
N ARG A 362 1.32 -16.10 -20.71
CA ARG A 362 1.63 -17.54 -20.64
C ARG A 362 1.15 -18.33 -21.86
N LYS A 363 0.02 -17.96 -22.48
CA LYS A 363 -0.43 -18.57 -23.75
C LYS A 363 0.49 -18.19 -24.91
N SER A 364 0.94 -16.93 -25.00
CA SER A 364 1.86 -16.52 -26.06
C SER A 364 3.19 -17.29 -26.03
N ARG A 365 3.64 -17.70 -24.83
CA ARG A 365 4.81 -18.57 -24.62
C ARG A 365 4.63 -19.98 -25.20
N THR A 366 3.46 -20.58 -25.05
CA THR A 366 3.21 -21.95 -25.54
C THR A 366 3.17 -22.02 -27.06
N PHE A 367 2.66 -20.99 -27.73
CA PHE A 367 2.72 -20.90 -29.21
C PHE A 367 4.14 -20.70 -29.76
N ALA A 368 5.03 -20.03 -29.01
CA ALA A 368 6.43 -19.83 -29.43
C ALA A 368 7.28 -21.12 -29.31
N LYS A 369 6.99 -21.99 -28.34
CA LYS A 369 7.68 -23.29 -28.20
C LYS A 369 7.23 -24.36 -29.20
N GLY A 370 6.04 -24.24 -29.78
CA GLY A 370 5.48 -25.20 -30.76
C GLY A 370 5.90 -24.96 -32.21
N LYS A 371 6.86 -24.05 -32.47
CA LYS A 371 7.31 -23.68 -33.82
C LYS A 371 8.79 -23.99 -34.12
N ASN A 372 9.46 -24.75 -33.26
CA ASN A 372 10.80 -25.29 -33.53
C ASN A 372 10.75 -26.78 -33.82
#